data_AF-A0A137R0Y1-F1
#
_entry.id   AF-A0A137R0Y1-F1
#
_cell.length_a   1.000
_cell.length_b   1.000
_cell.length_c   1.000
_cell.angle_alpha   90.00
_cell.angle_beta   90.00
_cell.angle_gamma   90.00
#
_symmetry.space_group_name_H-M   'P 1'
#
loop_
_entity.id
_entity.type
_entity.pdbx_description
1 polymer ?
#
loop_
_entity_poly.entity_id
_entity_poly.type
_entity_poly.pdbx_seq_one_letter_code
_entity_poly.pdbx_strand_id
1 'polypeptide(L)'
;MTAKVAEIGGCSLTIYTSGSFMSPLMLFCTDSSRLDQIVVPMLDKLNSLGIPHHSLFHVPGGSQSTFPTAKFAVQNTIVGGRLLPRSLWDSPKTFESLNKGIRQLVDDGVGAYDLTVAPSLVGKPRPNNAVFPVRRTIQPQFVFFL
;
A
#
# COMPACT_ATOMS: atom_id res chain seq x y z
N MET A 1 -5.54 0.24 8.07
CA MET A 1 -5.39 -1.24 7.95
C MET A 1 -4.08 -1.62 7.27
N THR A 2 -3.70 -1.02 6.14
CA THR A 2 -2.36 -1.11 5.53
C THR A 2 -1.19 -0.84 6.50
N ALA A 3 -1.41 -0.05 7.56
CA ALA A 3 -0.46 0.16 8.67
C ALA A 3 0.06 -1.16 9.27
N LYS A 4 -0.83 -2.11 9.54
CA LYS A 4 -0.50 -3.38 10.21
C LYS A 4 0.26 -4.33 9.29
N VAL A 5 0.00 -4.26 7.98
CA VAL A 5 0.70 -5.05 6.96
C VAL A 5 2.19 -4.69 6.93
N ALA A 6 2.52 -3.40 6.97
CA ALA A 6 3.91 -2.97 6.94
C ALA A 6 4.65 -3.32 8.24
N GLU A 7 3.96 -3.23 9.39
CA GLU A 7 4.54 -3.59 10.70
C GLU A 7 5.03 -5.03 10.78
N ILE A 8 4.38 -5.96 10.06
CA ILE A 8 4.80 -7.36 9.98
C ILE A 8 5.79 -7.63 8.83
N GLY A 9 6.32 -6.57 8.20
CA GLY A 9 7.28 -6.67 7.10
C GLY A 9 6.66 -6.84 5.72
N GLY A 10 5.34 -6.72 5.59
CA GLY A 10 4.62 -6.78 4.32
C GLY A 10 4.76 -5.50 3.48
N CYS A 11 4.35 -5.61 2.22
CA CYS A 11 4.27 -4.52 1.27
C CYS A 11 2.88 -4.52 0.62
N SER A 12 2.27 -3.35 0.44
CA SER A 12 1.10 -3.20 -0.41
C SER A 12 1.29 -2.09 -1.42
N LEU A 13 0.73 -2.27 -2.61
CA LEU A 13 0.60 -1.23 -3.62
C LEU A 13 -0.88 -1.11 -3.95
N THR A 14 -1.51 0.02 -3.65
CA THR A 14 -2.88 0.28 -4.12
C THR A 14 -2.83 1.24 -5.28
N ILE A 15 -3.45 0.88 -6.39
CA ILE A 15 -3.64 1.76 -7.54
C ILE A 15 -5.10 2.16 -7.57
N TYR A 16 -5.35 3.47 -7.62
CA TYR A 16 -6.68 4.06 -7.66
C TYR A 16 -6.99 4.48 -9.10
N THR A 17 -8.19 4.12 -9.55
CA THR A 17 -8.75 4.52 -10.85
C THR A 17 -10.18 4.99 -10.68
N SER A 18 -10.76 5.60 -11.71
CA SER A 18 -12.18 5.97 -11.68
C SER A 18 -13.05 4.71 -11.58
N GLY A 19 -13.69 4.52 -10.43
CA GLY A 19 -14.62 3.41 -10.18
C GLY A 19 -13.99 2.09 -9.72
N SER A 20 -12.66 1.96 -9.63
CA SER A 20 -12.03 0.74 -9.12
C SER A 20 -10.67 0.98 -8.45
N PHE A 21 -10.23 0.01 -7.66
CA PHE A 21 -8.88 -0.03 -7.13
C PHE A 21 -8.30 -1.44 -7.23
N MET A 22 -6.98 -1.53 -7.37
CA MET A 22 -6.23 -2.78 -7.32
C MET A 22 -5.20 -2.69 -6.20
N SER A 23 -5.18 -3.66 -5.30
CA SER A 23 -4.31 -3.63 -4.10
C SER A 23 -3.51 -4.92 -3.92
N PRO A 24 -2.50 -5.22 -4.77
CA PRO A 24 -1.56 -6.29 -4.49
C PRO A 24 -0.96 -6.15 -3.09
N LEU A 25 -1.06 -7.23 -2.32
CA LEU A 25 -0.52 -7.39 -0.98
C LEU A 25 0.55 -8.49 -1.03
N MET A 26 1.74 -8.16 -0.56
CA MET A 26 2.85 -9.10 -0.43
C MET A 26 3.20 -9.25 1.03
N LEU A 27 3.15 -10.49 1.52
CA LEU A 27 3.51 -10.87 2.88
C LEU A 27 4.66 -11.85 2.80
N PHE A 28 5.77 -11.54 3.47
CA PHE A 28 6.95 -12.39 3.48
C PHE A 28 6.89 -13.34 4.66
N CYS A 29 7.41 -14.56 4.49
CA CYS A 29 7.51 -15.58 5.55
C CYS A 29 6.18 -15.82 6.30
N THR A 30 5.05 -15.76 5.60
CA THR A 30 3.70 -15.86 6.16
C THR A 30 3.06 -17.16 5.69
N ASP A 31 2.59 -17.98 6.62
CA ASP A 31 1.79 -19.17 6.33
C ASP A 31 0.30 -18.83 6.09
N SER A 32 -0.48 -19.82 5.65
CA SER A 32 -1.89 -19.63 5.32
C SER A 32 -2.74 -19.16 6.52
N SER A 33 -2.46 -19.66 7.73
CA SER A 33 -3.20 -19.27 8.94
C SER A 33 -3.00 -17.79 9.25
N ARG A 34 -1.77 -17.31 9.13
CA ARG A 34 -1.42 -15.91 9.37
C ARG A 34 -1.87 -15.00 8.23
N LEU A 35 -1.88 -15.49 6.98
CA LEU A 35 -2.47 -14.79 5.84
C LEU A 35 -3.96 -14.50 6.10
N ASP A 36 -4.72 -15.48 6.55
CA ASP A 36 -6.15 -15.33 6.83
C ASP A 36 -6.41 -14.28 7.91
N GLN A 37 -5.62 -14.27 8.99
CA GLN A 37 -5.74 -13.27 10.06
C GLN A 37 -5.57 -11.82 9.57
N ILE A 38 -4.85 -11.61 8.47
CA ILE A 38 -4.58 -10.28 7.92
C ILE A 38 -5.62 -9.91 6.88
N VAL A 39 -5.93 -10.85 5.99
CA VAL A 39 -6.76 -10.61 4.80
C VAL A 39 -8.25 -10.68 5.11
N VAL A 40 -8.69 -11.68 5.87
CA VAL A 40 -10.13 -11.92 6.13
C VAL A 40 -10.81 -10.68 6.72
N PRO A 41 -10.24 -9.97 7.72
CA PRO A 41 -10.85 -8.75 8.24
C PRO A 41 -11.01 -7.64 7.18
N MET A 42 -10.14 -7.59 6.16
CA MET A 42 -10.25 -6.63 5.06
C MET A 42 -11.40 -7.01 4.13
N LEU A 43 -11.50 -8.29 3.75
CA LEU A 43 -12.57 -8.79 2.89
C LEU A 43 -13.95 -8.67 3.56
N ASP A 44 -14.04 -9.03 4.84
CA ASP A 44 -15.27 -8.88 5.63
C ASP A 44 -15.71 -7.43 5.68
N LYS A 45 -14.75 -6.49 5.78
CA LYS A 45 -15.07 -5.07 5.75
C LYS A 45 -15.61 -4.65 4.39
N LEU A 46 -15.01 -5.11 3.28
CA LEU A 46 -15.53 -4.83 1.93
C LEU A 46 -16.94 -5.40 1.74
N ASN A 47 -17.18 -6.63 2.19
CA ASN A 47 -18.51 -7.26 2.19
C ASN A 47 -19.52 -6.44 3.00
N SER A 48 -19.15 -5.99 4.21
CA SER A 48 -20.03 -5.16 5.05
C SER A 48 -20.40 -3.82 4.43
N LEU A 49 -19.56 -3.32 3.51
CA LEU A 49 -19.78 -2.08 2.78
C LEU A 49 -20.49 -2.30 1.43
N GLY A 50 -20.82 -3.56 1.09
CA GLY A 50 -21.43 -3.90 -0.19
C GLY A 50 -20.51 -3.67 -1.39
N ILE A 51 -19.19 -3.65 -1.19
CA ILE A 51 -18.21 -3.41 -2.25
C ILE A 51 -17.87 -4.75 -2.94
N PRO A 52 -18.24 -4.93 -4.23
CA PRO A 52 -17.87 -6.12 -4.97
C PRO A 52 -16.35 -6.20 -5.11
N HIS A 53 -15.78 -7.38 -4.89
CA HIS A 53 -14.34 -7.59 -5.01
C HIS A 53 -14.01 -8.99 -5.50
N HIS A 54 -12.83 -9.13 -6.10
CA HIS A 54 -12.25 -10.41 -6.48
C HIS A 54 -10.88 -10.53 -5.80
N SER A 55 -10.64 -11.65 -5.13
CA SER A 55 -9.42 -11.89 -4.39
C SER A 55 -8.72 -13.13 -4.93
N LEU A 56 -7.46 -12.95 -5.33
CA LEU A 56 -6.57 -14.05 -5.74
C LEU A 56 -5.44 -14.15 -4.72
N PHE A 57 -5.32 -15.32 -4.10
CA PHE A 57 -4.25 -15.62 -3.14
C PHE A 57 -3.24 -16.56 -3.77
N HIS A 58 -1.98 -16.15 -3.75
CA HIS A 58 -0.87 -17.00 -4.14
C HIS A 58 0.11 -17.06 -2.98
N VAL A 59 0.39 -18.28 -2.48
CA VAL A 59 1.44 -18.54 -1.50
C VAL A 59 2.58 -19.21 -2.28
N PRO A 60 3.51 -18.44 -2.87
CA PRO A 60 4.61 -19.04 -3.60
C PRO A 60 5.54 -19.76 -2.64
N GLY A 61 5.84 -21.03 -2.92
CA GLY A 61 7.06 -21.67 -2.42
C GLY A 61 8.24 -20.94 -3.07
N GLY A 62 8.87 -20.04 -2.31
CA GLY A 62 9.92 -19.08 -2.72
C GLY A 62 10.55 -19.32 -4.09
N SER A 63 10.07 -18.61 -5.10
CA SER A 63 10.69 -18.59 -6.42
C SER A 63 10.16 -17.42 -7.24
N GLN A 64 11.01 -16.91 -8.14
CA GLN A 64 11.08 -15.59 -8.76
C GLN A 64 9.89 -15.14 -9.64
N SER A 65 8.74 -15.80 -9.58
CA SER A 65 7.61 -15.55 -10.50
C SER A 65 6.69 -14.40 -10.11
N THR A 66 6.84 -13.81 -8.92
CA THR A 66 5.90 -12.77 -8.42
C THR A 66 6.10 -11.41 -9.08
N PHE A 67 7.29 -11.17 -9.65
CA PHE A 67 7.58 -9.99 -10.45
C PHE A 67 8.09 -10.46 -11.82
N PRO A 68 7.22 -10.71 -12.80
CA PRO A 68 7.67 -10.96 -14.16
C PRO A 68 8.60 -9.81 -14.56
N THR A 69 9.77 -10.14 -15.13
CA THR A 69 10.74 -9.16 -15.63
C THR A 69 9.99 -8.13 -16.46
N ALA A 70 9.98 -6.88 -16.00
CA ALA A 70 9.15 -5.87 -16.60
C ALA A 70 9.50 -5.73 -18.09
N LYS A 71 8.51 -5.97 -18.97
CA LYS A 71 8.44 -5.18 -20.20
C LYS A 71 8.26 -3.75 -19.70
N PHE A 72 9.34 -2.98 -19.67
CA PHE A 72 9.34 -1.58 -19.28
C PHE A 72 8.17 -0.90 -19.99
N ALA A 73 7.18 -0.46 -19.22
CA ALA A 73 6.15 0.40 -19.74
C ALA A 73 6.86 1.70 -20.15
N VAL A 74 7.12 1.86 -21.45
CA VAL A 74 7.61 3.12 -21.99
C VAL A 74 6.42 4.05 -21.96
N GLN A 75 6.37 4.88 -20.92
CA GLN A 75 5.30 5.86 -20.74
C GLN A 75 5.93 7.23 -20.51
N ASN A 76 5.42 8.25 -21.20
CA ASN A 76 5.78 9.64 -20.97
C ASN A 76 4.97 10.17 -19.78
N THR A 77 5.23 9.63 -18.60
CA THR A 77 4.49 9.95 -17.39
C THR A 77 5.21 11.00 -16.57
N ILE A 78 4.48 12.02 -16.14
CA ILE A 78 4.98 12.93 -15.10
C ILE A 78 4.63 12.30 -13.76
N VAL A 79 5.66 11.80 -13.06
CA VAL A 79 5.49 11.16 -11.75
C VAL A 79 5.89 12.14 -10.65
N GLY A 80 4.97 12.43 -9.74
CA GLY A 80 5.26 13.15 -8.50
C GLY A 80 4.79 12.33 -7.30
N GLY A 81 5.23 12.70 -6.10
CA GLY A 81 4.80 11.96 -4.92
C GLY A 81 5.15 12.64 -3.62
N ARG A 82 4.56 12.12 -2.53
CA ARG A 82 4.81 12.60 -1.18
C ARG A 82 4.94 11.43 -0.22
N LEU A 83 5.92 11.52 0.66
CA LEU A 83 6.01 10.64 1.82
C LEU A 83 4.99 11.14 2.85
N LEU A 84 4.00 10.31 3.14
CA LEU A 84 2.90 10.68 4.01
C LEU A 84 3.13 10.12 5.42
N PRO A 85 3.05 10.97 6.47
CA PRO A 85 3.28 10.53 7.84
C PRO A 85 2.13 9.65 8.33
N ARG A 86 2.46 8.64 9.16
CA ARG A 86 1.50 7.70 9.75
C ARG A 86 0.31 8.38 10.44
N SER A 87 0.54 9.54 11.06
CA SER A 87 -0.49 10.32 11.76
C SER A 87 -1.70 10.69 10.90
N LEU A 88 -1.57 10.68 9.56
CA LEU A 88 -2.71 10.92 8.67
C LEU A 88 -3.74 9.78 8.71
N TRP A 89 -3.34 8.55 9.03
CA TRP A 89 -4.22 7.37 9.14
C TRP A 89 -4.76 7.12 10.53
N ASP A 90 -4.10 7.63 11.57
CA ASP A 90 -4.44 7.32 12.97
C ASP A 90 -5.64 8.11 13.49
N SER A 91 -6.00 9.24 12.86
CA SER A 91 -7.18 10.04 13.24
C SER A 91 -8.27 9.99 12.15
N PRO A 92 -9.55 9.77 12.51
CA PRO A 92 -10.65 9.83 11.55
C PRO A 92 -10.70 11.13 10.74
N LYS A 93 -10.43 12.26 11.40
CA LYS A 93 -10.48 13.60 10.78
C LYS A 93 -9.37 13.79 9.74
N THR A 94 -8.14 13.38 10.07
CA THR A 94 -7.02 13.49 9.12
C THR A 94 -7.18 12.48 7.98
N PHE A 95 -7.72 11.30 8.28
CA PHE A 95 -7.97 10.27 7.28
C PHE A 95 -9.05 10.70 6.27
N GLU A 96 -10.14 11.32 6.75
CA GLU A 96 -11.17 11.91 5.88
C GLU A 96 -10.57 13.01 4.98
N SER A 97 -9.74 13.88 5.54
CA SER A 97 -9.07 14.94 4.78
C SER A 97 -8.14 14.39 3.71
N LEU A 98 -7.39 13.33 4.04
CA LEU A 98 -6.54 12.61 3.09
C LEU A 98 -7.38 11.98 1.97
N ASN A 99 -8.44 11.25 2.30
CA ASN A 99 -9.31 10.61 1.32
C ASN A 99 -9.97 11.63 0.37
N LYS A 100 -10.39 12.79 0.91
CA LYS A 100 -10.92 13.87 0.08
C LYS A 100 -9.90 14.38 -0.94
N GLY A 101 -8.65 14.58 -0.50
CA GLY A 101 -7.57 15.01 -1.40
C GLY A 101 -7.24 13.98 -2.48
N ILE A 102 -7.16 12.69 -2.11
CA ILE A 102 -6.93 11.60 -3.07
C ILE A 102 -8.07 11.54 -4.08
N ARG A 103 -9.33 11.63 -3.62
CA ARG A 103 -10.49 11.59 -4.48
C ARG A 103 -10.52 12.75 -5.46
N GLN A 104 -10.21 13.96 -5.01
CA GLN A 104 -10.14 15.13 -5.89
C GLN A 104 -9.11 14.95 -7.01
N LEU A 105 -7.91 14.44 -6.70
CA LEU A 105 -6.90 14.16 -7.72
C LEU A 105 -7.41 13.14 -8.77
N VAL A 106 -8.06 12.06 -8.31
CA VAL A 106 -8.61 11.04 -9.22
C VAL A 106 -9.76 11.61 -10.06
N ASP A 107 -10.65 12.41 -9.47
CA ASP A 107 -11.77 13.06 -10.16
C ASP A 107 -11.27 14.09 -11.21
N ASP A 108 -10.12 14.72 -10.97
CA ASP A 108 -9.45 15.64 -11.90
C ASP A 108 -8.66 14.91 -13.02
N GLY A 109 -8.75 13.57 -13.07
CA GLY A 109 -8.11 12.74 -14.11
C GLY A 109 -6.67 12.34 -13.81
N VAL A 110 -6.19 12.56 -12.59
CA VAL A 110 -4.83 12.17 -12.16
C VAL A 110 -4.83 10.71 -11.71
N GLY A 111 -3.89 9.91 -12.23
CA GLY A 111 -3.62 8.58 -11.71
C GLY A 111 -2.98 8.66 -10.33
N ALA A 112 -3.43 7.84 -9.38
CA ALA A 112 -2.87 7.83 -8.03
C ALA A 112 -2.58 6.40 -7.57
N TYR A 113 -1.47 6.21 -6.87
CA TYR A 113 -1.20 4.97 -6.16
C TYR A 113 -0.51 5.22 -4.82
N ASP A 114 -0.79 4.37 -3.83
CA ASP A 114 -0.04 4.32 -2.58
C ASP A 114 0.83 3.06 -2.53
N LEU A 115 2.10 3.24 -2.21
CA LEU A 115 3.03 2.16 -1.94
C LEU A 115 3.29 2.14 -0.43
N THR A 116 2.67 1.19 0.27
CA THR A 116 2.95 0.92 1.67
C THR A 116 4.12 -0.04 1.78
N VAL A 117 5.32 0.51 2.05
CA VAL A 117 6.53 -0.24 2.41
C VAL A 117 7.10 0.42 3.65
N ALA A 118 6.84 -0.13 4.82
CA ALA A 118 7.45 0.35 6.05
C ALA A 118 7.93 -0.85 6.85
N PRO A 119 9.17 -1.34 6.65
CA PRO A 119 9.78 -2.19 7.64
C PRO A 119 9.83 -1.39 8.94
N SER A 120 8.93 -1.68 9.87
CA SER A 120 8.96 -1.04 11.17
C SER A 120 10.28 -1.41 11.85
N LEU A 121 11.22 -0.46 11.82
CA LEU A 121 12.45 -0.51 12.61
C LEU A 121 12.24 0.12 13.99
N VAL A 122 10.99 0.41 14.36
CA VAL A 122 10.66 0.95 15.69
C VAL A 122 11.14 -0.04 16.74
N GLY A 123 12.07 0.39 17.58
CA GLY A 123 12.68 -0.43 18.64
C GLY A 123 13.77 -1.41 18.18
N LYS A 124 14.19 -1.40 16.90
CA LYS A 124 15.29 -2.25 16.41
C LYS A 124 16.60 -1.47 16.23
N PRO A 125 17.77 -2.09 16.52
CA PRO A 125 19.06 -1.52 16.17
C PRO A 125 19.13 -1.22 14.67
N ARG A 126 19.68 -0.07 14.30
CA ARG A 126 19.85 0.33 12.90
C ARG A 126 21.30 0.76 12.63
N PRO A 127 21.91 0.32 11.52
CA PRO A 127 23.21 0.83 11.13
C PRO A 127 23.12 2.33 10.79
N ASN A 128 24.21 3.06 10.95
CA ASN A 128 24.27 4.44 10.50
C ASN A 128 24.19 4.47 8.96
N ASN A 129 23.19 5.15 8.41
CA ASN A 129 22.93 5.19 6.97
C ASN A 129 22.29 6.51 6.54
N ALA A 130 22.34 6.79 5.24
CA ALA A 130 21.77 7.98 4.63
C ALA A 130 20.26 7.87 4.35
N VAL A 131 19.55 6.93 5.01
CA VAL A 131 18.10 6.79 4.83
C VAL A 131 17.43 8.07 5.34
N PHE A 132 16.69 8.72 4.44
CA PHE A 132 16.00 9.98 4.76
C PHE A 132 15.14 9.81 6.03
N PRO A 133 15.28 10.67 7.05
CA PRO A 133 14.71 10.41 8.38
C PRO A 133 13.22 10.11 8.38
N VAL A 134 12.44 10.77 7.51
CA VAL A 134 10.99 10.57 7.41
C VAL A 134 10.62 9.15 6.97
N ARG A 135 11.51 8.42 6.27
CA ARG A 135 11.28 7.01 5.88
C ARG A 135 11.11 6.07 7.08
N ARG A 136 11.46 6.52 8.28
CA ARG A 136 11.33 5.76 9.53
C ARG A 136 9.96 5.95 10.21
N THR A 137 9.18 6.95 9.78
CA THR A 137 7.90 7.33 10.41
C THR A 137 6.74 7.40 9.42
N ILE A 138 6.99 7.15 8.14
CA ILE A 138 5.97 7.08 7.10
C ILE A 138 5.35 5.68 7.08
N GLN A 139 4.16 5.59 6.49
CA GLN A 139 3.46 4.33 6.34
C GLN A 139 3.32 3.98 4.86
N PRO A 140 2.61 4.78 4.02
CA PRO A 140 2.81 4.72 2.59
C PRO A 140 3.56 5.92 2.00
N GLN A 141 4.25 5.64 0.90
CA GLN A 141 4.61 6.63 -0.11
C GLN A 141 3.41 6.78 -1.04
N PHE A 142 2.88 8.00 -1.16
CA PHE A 142 1.82 8.30 -2.11
C PHE A 142 2.41 8.88 -3.38
N VAL A 143 1.98 8.39 -4.53
CA VAL A 143 2.47 8.78 -5.84
C VAL A 143 1.28 9.14 -6.72
N PHE A 144 1.44 10.21 -7.48
CA PHE A 144 0.48 10.66 -8.48
C PHE A 144 1.17 10.73 -9.84
N PHE A 145 0.40 10.51 -10.88
CA PHE A 145 0.91 10.47 -12.24
C PHE A 145 -0.10 11.01 -13.26
N LEU A 146 0.44 11.69 -14.27
CA LEU A 146 -0.29 12.25 -15.43
C LEU A 146 0.18 11.56 -16.70
#